data_AF-A0A932UJ45-F1
#
_entry.id   AF-A0A932UJ45-F1
#
_cell.length_a   1.000
_cell.length_b   1.000
_cell.length_c   1.000
_cell.angle_alpha   90.00
_cell.angle_beta   90.00
_cell.angle_gamma   90.00
#
_symmetry.space_group_name_H-M   'P 1'
#
loop_
_entity.id
_entity.type
_entity.pdbx_description
1 polymer ?
#
loop_
_entity_poly.entity_id
_entity_poly.type
_entity_poly.pdbx_seq_one_letter_code
_entity_poly.pdbx_strand_id
1 'polypeptide(L)'
;MTLIRISITIARELVKAMDRRARELDRSRSWVIGDAARRYLEGPGVTDSAPSAATAAVRESQAPYGISPGLGPSRLAQLHADLALTPTERVRAAERTARAVPRGTRRVADRILTFDRYEDYLDWKRREGLL
;
A
#
# COMPACT_ATOMS: atom_id res chain seq x y z
N MET A 1 -10.73 28.03 6.06
CA MET A 1 -10.08 26.78 5.60
C MET A 1 -9.59 26.04 6.83
N THR A 2 -9.95 24.76 6.97
CA THR A 2 -9.52 23.93 8.11
C THR A 2 -8.17 23.30 7.77
N LEU A 3 -7.17 23.47 8.65
CA LEU A 3 -5.84 22.88 8.49
C LEU A 3 -5.77 21.58 9.30
N ILE A 4 -5.25 20.52 8.68
CA ILE A 4 -5.01 19.22 9.33
C ILE A 4 -3.50 19.05 9.54
N ARG A 5 -3.10 18.65 10.75
CA ARG A 5 -1.70 18.39 11.09
C ARG A 5 -1.40 16.89 10.92
N ILE A 6 -0.37 16.59 10.14
CA ILE A 6 0.17 15.24 9.96
C ILE A 6 1.62 15.18 10.41
N SER A 7 2.05 14.01 10.90
CA SER A 7 3.46 13.71 11.17
C SER A 7 3.88 12.54 10.30
N ILE A 8 4.97 12.69 9.55
CA ILE A 8 5.47 11.66 8.63
C ILE A 8 6.97 11.44 8.87
N THR A 9 7.43 10.20 8.69
CA THR A 9 8.85 9.87 8.68
C THR A 9 9.32 9.79 7.24
N ILE A 10 10.32 10.61 6.88
CA ILE A 10 10.89 10.67 5.53
C ILE A 10 12.42 10.81 5.62
N ALA A 11 13.11 10.55 4.52
CA ALA A 11 14.57 10.62 4.48
C ALA A 11 15.09 12.00 4.88
N ARG A 12 16.16 12.04 5.69
CA ARG A 12 16.79 13.28 6.17
C ARG A 12 17.17 14.23 5.04
N GLU A 13 17.72 13.69 3.95
CA GLU A 13 18.16 14.49 2.80
C GLU A 13 16.98 15.14 2.07
N LEU A 14 15.82 14.47 2.04
CA LEU A 14 14.60 15.04 1.47
C LEU A 14 14.10 16.22 2.32
N VAL A 15 14.16 16.14 3.65
CA VAL A 15 13.82 17.26 4.54
C VAL A 15 14.71 18.47 4.27
N LYS A 16 16.03 18.27 4.15
CA LYS A 16 16.97 19.35 3.83
C LYS A 16 16.66 20.00 2.48
N ALA A 17 16.35 19.19 1.46
CA ALA A 17 15.99 19.68 0.14
C ALA A 17 14.71 20.53 0.17
N MET A 18 13.69 20.08 0.90
CA MET A 18 12.45 20.84 1.08
C MET A 18 12.67 22.14 1.86
N ASP A 19 13.52 22.14 2.90
CA ASP A 19 13.84 23.36 3.67
C ASP A 19 14.57 24.40 2.83
N ARG A 20 15.52 23.97 2.00
CA ARG A 20 16.18 24.84 1.04
C ARG A 20 15.15 25.44 0.07
N ARG A 21 14.27 24.61 -0.50
CA ARG A 21 13.24 25.07 -1.42
C ARG A 21 12.25 26.04 -0.77
N ALA A 22 11.90 25.80 0.49
CA ALA A 22 11.02 26.66 1.27
C ALA A 22 11.64 28.05 1.46
N ARG A 23 12.96 28.13 1.76
CA ARG A 23 13.68 29.40 1.86
C ARG A 23 13.77 30.14 0.52
N GLU A 24 14.09 29.44 -0.56
CA GLU A 24 14.17 30.03 -1.91
C GLU A 24 12.85 30.69 -2.34
N LEU A 25 11.71 30.12 -1.90
CA LEU A 25 10.39 30.60 -2.26
C LEU A 25 9.78 31.57 -1.23
N ASP A 26 10.48 31.85 -0.13
CA ASP A 26 9.95 32.56 1.04
C ASP A 26 8.60 31.97 1.54
N ARG A 27 8.58 30.64 1.71
CA ARG A 27 7.40 29.87 2.14
C ARG A 27 7.73 28.90 3.25
N SER A 28 6.69 28.35 3.89
CA SER A 28 6.86 27.28 4.87
C SER A 28 7.07 25.92 4.21
N ARG A 29 7.71 24.99 4.92
CA ARG A 29 7.86 23.60 4.47
C ARG A 29 6.50 22.95 4.15
N SER A 30 5.49 23.18 4.99
CA SER A 30 4.13 22.66 4.77
C SER A 30 3.51 23.19 3.48
N TRP A 31 3.81 24.44 3.11
CA TRP A 31 3.38 24.99 1.83
C TRP A 31 4.04 24.25 0.66
N VAL A 32 5.36 24.01 0.72
CA VAL A 32 6.10 23.26 -0.32
C VAL A 32 5.52 21.86 -0.50
N ILE A 33 5.23 21.16 0.60
CA ILE A 33 4.63 19.82 0.56
C ILE A 33 3.21 19.87 -0.05
N GLY A 34 2.37 20.80 0.40
CA GLY A 34 1.00 20.94 -0.13
C GLY A 34 0.98 21.35 -1.61
N ASP A 35 1.94 22.14 -2.04
CA ASP A 35 2.11 22.56 -3.43
C ASP A 35 2.60 21.42 -4.33
N ALA A 36 3.54 20.60 -3.85
CA ALA A 36 3.94 19.37 -4.53
C ALA A 36 2.77 18.38 -4.65
N ALA A 37 1.98 18.20 -3.58
CA ALA A 37 0.81 17.33 -3.59
C ALA A 37 -0.25 17.80 -4.61
N ARG A 38 -0.53 19.11 -4.68
CA ARG A 38 -1.44 19.68 -5.69
C ARG A 38 -0.96 19.39 -7.11
N ARG A 39 0.31 19.69 -7.43
CA ARG A 39 0.85 19.41 -8.77
C ARG A 39 0.86 17.94 -9.13
N TYR A 40 1.08 17.06 -8.15
CA TYR A 40 1.02 15.62 -8.36
C TYR A 40 -0.40 15.17 -8.75
N LEU A 41 -1.43 15.70 -8.06
CA LEU A 41 -2.83 15.41 -8.33
C LEU A 41 -3.35 16.04 -9.64
N GLU A 42 -2.83 17.23 -9.99
CA GLU A 42 -3.17 17.95 -11.23
C GLU A 42 -2.39 17.43 -12.46
N GLY A 43 -1.38 16.58 -12.25
CA GLY A 43 -0.57 16.02 -13.32
C GLY A 43 -1.41 15.13 -14.26
N PRO A 44 -1.13 15.11 -15.58
CA PRO A 44 -1.92 14.42 -16.61
C PRO A 44 -1.83 12.88 -16.59
N GLY A 45 -1.74 12.27 -15.40
CA GLY A 45 -1.68 10.80 -15.22
C GLY A 45 -2.44 10.27 -14.00
N VAL A 46 -3.14 11.13 -13.23
CA VAL A 46 -3.95 10.69 -12.07
C VAL A 46 -5.41 10.42 -12.45
N THR A 47 -5.91 11.04 -13.54
CA THR A 47 -7.33 10.93 -13.93
C THR A 47 -7.63 10.01 -15.09
N ASP A 48 -6.64 9.59 -15.90
CA ASP A 48 -6.90 8.72 -17.04
C ASP A 48 -5.90 7.55 -17.11
N SER A 49 -6.46 6.36 -17.21
CA SER A 49 -5.75 5.08 -17.32
C SER A 49 -5.00 4.98 -18.65
N ALA A 50 -3.76 5.46 -18.72
CA ALA A 50 -2.77 5.05 -19.72
C ALA A 50 -1.34 5.35 -19.22
N PRO A 51 -0.38 4.40 -19.33
CA PRO A 51 0.97 4.61 -18.81
C PRO A 51 1.78 5.53 -19.75
N SER A 52 2.01 6.77 -19.31
CA SER A 52 3.01 7.65 -19.93
C SER A 52 4.41 7.24 -19.44
N ALA A 53 5.33 6.99 -20.37
CA ALA A 53 6.67 6.47 -20.12
C ALA A 53 7.59 7.37 -19.27
N ALA A 54 7.13 8.57 -18.86
CA ALA A 54 7.88 9.48 -18.00
C ALA A 54 7.67 9.27 -16.49
N THR A 55 6.68 8.48 -16.06
CA THR A 55 6.37 8.18 -14.65
C THR A 55 7.05 6.91 -14.10
N ALA A 56 7.99 6.32 -14.84
CA ALA A 56 8.55 4.99 -14.57
C ALA A 56 9.39 4.82 -13.28
N ALA A 57 9.62 5.88 -12.49
CA ALA A 57 10.52 5.82 -11.33
C ALA A 57 9.85 5.82 -9.95
N VAL A 58 8.55 6.09 -9.86
CA VAL A 58 7.82 5.91 -8.59
C VAL A 58 7.01 4.64 -8.74
N ARG A 59 7.60 3.50 -8.34
CA ARG A 59 6.79 2.32 -8.01
C ARG A 59 5.86 2.75 -6.89
N GLU A 60 4.58 2.92 -7.20
CA GLU A 60 3.55 2.83 -6.17
C GLU A 60 3.85 1.57 -5.37
N SER A 61 3.90 1.69 -4.04
CA SER A 61 3.98 0.52 -3.19
C SER A 61 2.73 -0.27 -3.50
N GLN A 62 2.90 -1.36 -4.26
CA GLN A 62 1.83 -2.30 -4.57
C GLN A 62 1.10 -2.57 -3.26
N ALA A 63 -0.18 -2.21 -3.20
CA ALA A 63 -0.97 -2.46 -2.01
C ALA A 63 -0.73 -3.92 -1.60
N PRO A 64 -0.44 -4.22 -0.33
CA PRO A 64 -0.19 -5.61 0.09
C PRO A 64 -1.39 -6.51 -0.26
N TYR A 65 -2.56 -5.90 -0.42
CA TYR A 65 -3.75 -6.45 -1.05
C TYR A 65 -3.93 -5.81 -2.43
N GLY A 66 -3.12 -6.25 -3.40
CA GLY A 66 -3.23 -5.78 -4.77
C GLY A 66 -4.60 -6.10 -5.32
N ILE A 67 -5.44 -5.07 -5.51
CA ILE A 67 -6.52 -5.14 -6.48
C ILE A 67 -5.84 -5.07 -7.85
N SER A 68 -5.29 -6.21 -8.30
CA SER A 68 -5.03 -6.38 -9.72
C SER A 68 -6.38 -6.32 -10.42
N PRO A 69 -6.53 -5.53 -11.50
CA PRO A 69 -7.70 -5.65 -12.35
C PRO A 69 -7.63 -7.03 -13.01
N GLY A 70 -8.32 -8.01 -12.44
CA GLY A 70 -8.39 -9.39 -12.92
C GLY A 70 -7.70 -10.42 -12.03
N LEU A 71 -8.01 -11.69 -12.32
CA LEU A 71 -7.38 -12.85 -11.70
C LEU A 71 -5.97 -13.03 -12.31
N GLY A 72 -4.94 -13.16 -11.48
CA GLY A 72 -3.60 -13.52 -11.97
C GLY A 72 -3.62 -14.85 -12.76
N PRO A 73 -2.62 -15.11 -13.63
CA PRO A 73 -2.67 -16.20 -14.62
C PRO A 73 -2.90 -17.59 -14.00
N SER A 74 -2.31 -17.85 -12.83
CA SER A 74 -2.53 -19.09 -12.08
C SER A 74 -3.98 -19.23 -11.61
N ARG A 75 -4.60 -18.14 -11.14
CA ARG A 75 -5.97 -18.16 -10.64
C ARG A 75 -7.00 -18.19 -11.77
N LEU A 76 -6.67 -17.60 -12.92
CA LEU A 76 -7.47 -17.72 -14.14
C LEU A 76 -7.45 -19.15 -14.69
N ALA A 77 -6.27 -19.78 -14.77
CA ALA A 77 -6.16 -21.18 -15.18
C ALA A 77 -6.93 -22.13 -14.24
N GLN A 78 -6.87 -21.89 -12.93
CA GLN A 78 -7.66 -22.64 -11.96
C GLN A 78 -9.17 -22.45 -12.19
N LEU A 79 -9.63 -21.22 -12.43
CA LEU A 79 -11.04 -20.96 -12.72
C LEU A 79 -11.51 -21.71 -13.99
N HIS A 80 -10.70 -21.72 -15.05
CA HIS A 80 -11.03 -22.47 -16.26
C HIS A 80 -11.13 -23.98 -16.01
N ALA A 81 -10.21 -24.54 -15.21
CA ALA A 81 -10.26 -25.95 -14.82
C ALA A 81 -11.50 -26.25 -13.95
N ASP A 82 -11.84 -25.37 -13.00
CA ASP A 82 -13.00 -25.54 -12.13
C ASP A 82 -14.32 -25.42 -12.92
N LEU A 83 -14.42 -24.53 -13.91
CA LEU A 83 -15.62 -24.38 -14.73
C LEU A 83 -15.87 -25.57 -15.66
N ALA A 84 -14.84 -26.36 -15.99
CA ALA A 84 -15.00 -27.61 -16.74
C ALA A 84 -15.61 -28.75 -15.90
N LEU A 85 -15.71 -28.58 -14.57
CA LEU A 85 -16.29 -29.55 -13.65
C LEU A 85 -17.76 -29.23 -13.34
N THR A 86 -18.52 -30.25 -12.95
CA THR A 86 -19.86 -30.03 -12.39
C THR A 86 -19.76 -29.29 -11.04
N PRO A 87 -20.82 -28.57 -10.61
CA PRO A 87 -20.81 -27.86 -9.33
C PRO A 87 -20.39 -28.73 -8.14
N THR A 88 -20.85 -29.98 -8.09
CA THR A 88 -20.52 -30.95 -7.02
C THR A 88 -19.05 -31.35 -7.05
N GLU A 89 -18.48 -31.54 -8.25
CA GLU A 89 -17.06 -31.89 -8.42
C GLU A 89 -16.13 -30.74 -8.04
N ARG A 90 -16.52 -29.49 -8.32
CA ARG A 90 -15.78 -28.31 -7.87
C ARG A 90 -15.67 -28.27 -6.34
N VAL A 91 -16.77 -28.52 -5.63
CA VAL A 91 -16.78 -28.57 -4.16
C VAL A 91 -15.84 -29.67 -3.66
N ARG A 92 -15.94 -30.88 -4.22
CA ARG A 92 -15.05 -32.00 -3.85
C ARG A 92 -13.58 -31.73 -4.18
N ALA A 93 -13.28 -31.02 -5.26
CA ALA A 93 -11.92 -30.61 -5.61
C ALA A 93 -11.39 -29.57 -4.61
N ALA A 94 -12.18 -28.56 -4.27
CA ALA A 94 -11.82 -27.54 -3.27
C ALA A 94 -11.57 -28.15 -1.89
N GLU A 95 -12.39 -29.12 -1.45
CA GLU A 95 -12.20 -29.83 -0.19
C GLU A 95 -10.91 -30.65 -0.16
N ARG A 96 -10.57 -31.34 -1.26
CA ARG A 96 -9.30 -32.08 -1.37
C ARG A 96 -8.11 -31.14 -1.28
N THR A 97 -8.15 -30.00 -1.97
CA THR A 97 -7.11 -28.97 -1.89
C THR A 97 -6.97 -28.41 -0.48
N ALA A 98 -8.09 -28.11 0.19
CA ALA A 98 -8.09 -27.60 1.57
C ALA A 98 -7.49 -28.61 2.57
N ARG A 99 -7.68 -29.92 2.36
CA ARG A 99 -7.08 -30.98 3.18
C ARG A 99 -5.59 -31.18 2.89
N ALA A 100 -5.14 -30.93 1.66
CA ALA A 100 -3.75 -31.10 1.26
C ALA A 100 -2.83 -29.96 1.74
N VAL A 101 -3.38 -28.77 2.03
CA VAL A 101 -2.62 -27.64 2.57
C VAL A 101 -2.36 -27.85 4.08
N PRO A 102 -1.10 -27.88 4.54
CA PRO A 102 -0.79 -27.97 5.96
C PRO A 102 -1.43 -26.81 6.73
N ARG A 103 -2.18 -27.12 7.81
CA ARG A 103 -2.82 -26.11 8.67
C ARG A 103 -1.83 -25.12 9.33
N GLY A 104 -0.52 -25.38 9.25
CA GLY A 104 0.54 -24.59 9.86
C GLY A 104 1.04 -23.38 9.05
N THR A 105 0.74 -23.27 7.76
CA THR A 105 1.14 -22.09 6.96
C THR A 105 0.02 -21.07 6.89
N ARG A 106 -0.63 -20.79 8.03
CA ARG A 106 -1.39 -19.56 8.15
C ARG A 106 -0.31 -18.47 8.08
N ARG A 107 -0.16 -17.85 6.90
CA ARG A 107 0.69 -16.66 6.75
C ARG A 107 0.42 -15.80 7.97
N VAL A 108 1.47 -15.44 8.71
CA VAL A 108 1.38 -14.48 9.80
C VAL A 108 0.61 -13.31 9.20
N ALA A 109 -0.65 -13.17 9.57
CA ALA A 109 -1.49 -12.15 8.98
C ALA A 109 -0.83 -10.84 9.39
N ASP A 110 -0.52 -9.99 8.39
CA ASP A 110 -0.04 -8.64 8.65
C ASP A 110 -1.06 -7.97 9.58
N ARG A 111 -0.69 -7.87 10.86
CA ARG A 111 -1.59 -7.36 11.88
C ARG A 111 -1.48 -5.85 11.86
N ILE A 112 -2.54 -5.19 11.40
CA ILE A 112 -2.66 -3.75 11.52
C ILE A 112 -2.90 -3.44 13.00
N LEU A 113 -1.93 -2.78 13.64
CA LEU A 113 -2.03 -2.29 15.00
C LEU A 113 -2.31 -0.78 14.97
N THR A 114 -3.36 -0.36 15.65
CA THR A 114 -3.73 1.05 15.82
C THR A 114 -3.62 1.44 17.28
N PHE A 115 -3.19 2.68 17.53
CA PHE A 115 -3.03 3.23 18.87
C PHE A 115 -3.77 4.56 18.94
N ASP A 116 -4.51 4.77 20.03
CA ASP A 116 -5.25 6.01 20.23
C ASP A 116 -4.32 7.15 20.67
N ARG A 117 -3.23 6.84 21.37
CA ARG A 117 -2.21 7.80 21.81
C ARG A 117 -0.81 7.36 21.38
N TYR A 118 0.07 8.35 21.21
CA TYR A 118 1.47 8.11 20.86
C TYR A 118 2.21 7.31 21.95
N GLU A 119 1.78 7.46 23.21
CA GLU A 119 2.44 6.83 24.36
C GLU A 119 2.20 5.32 24.35
N ASP A 120 1.01 4.88 23.90
CA ASP A 120 0.64 3.47 23.77
C ASP A 120 1.51 2.76 22.72
N TYR A 121 1.88 3.48 21.65
CA TYR A 121 2.83 3.00 20.64
C TYR A 121 4.23 2.81 21.22
N LEU A 122 4.72 3.75 22.04
CA LEU A 122 6.04 3.63 22.67
C LEU A 122 6.08 2.48 23.69
N ASP A 123 5.02 2.29 24.47
CA ASP A 123 4.89 1.18 25.41
C ASP A 123 4.80 -0.17 24.71
N TRP A 124 4.06 -0.26 23.62
CA TRP A 124 4.06 -1.44 22.76
C TRP A 124 5.45 -1.73 22.19
N LYS A 125 6.13 -0.72 21.65
CA LYS A 125 7.44 -0.88 21.02
C LYS A 125 8.54 -1.29 22.02
N ARG A 126 8.46 -0.80 23.26
CA ARG A 126 9.30 -1.26 24.38
C ARG A 126 9.05 -2.72 24.74
N ARG A 127 7.78 -3.14 24.82
CA ARG A 127 7.40 -4.54 25.13
C ARG A 127 7.86 -5.53 24.06
N GLU A 128 7.85 -5.12 22.79
CA GLU A 128 8.32 -5.93 21.66
C GLU A 128 9.85 -5.89 21.46
N GLY A 129 10.59 -5.12 22.28
CA GLY A 129 12.06 -5.01 22.17
C GLY A 129 12.54 -4.31 20.89
N LEU A 130 11.71 -3.43 20.33
CA LEU A 130 11.98 -2.70 19.07
C LEU A 130 12.58 -1.30 19.30
N LEU A 131 12.81 -0.92 20.56
CA LEU A 131 13.40 0.35 21.03
C LEU A 131 14.62 0.10 21.89
#